data_AF-A0A2W1LIR5-F1
#
_entry.id   AF-A0A2W1LIR5-F1
#
_cell.length_a   1.000
_cell.length_b   1.000
_cell.length_c   1.000
_cell.angle_alpha   90.00
_cell.angle_beta   90.00
_cell.angle_gamma   90.00
#
_symmetry.space_group_name_H-M   'P 1'
#
loop_
_entity.id
_entity.type
_entity.pdbx_description
1 polymer ?
#
loop_
_entity_poly.entity_id
_entity_poly.type
_entity_poly.pdbx_seq_one_letter_code
_entity_poly.pdbx_strand_id
1 'polypeptide(L)'
;MLESLFYFVFIYGIPALLLWSVILAAYQSRGRGKLRGIAEFVVAVWFYARLSFGTWVGLVSLLFGTAALVEGAFWGALFLLLFGGVMVVWFFPRRGVEE
;
A
#
# COMPACT_ATOMS: atom_id res chain seq x y z
N MET A 1 12.40 19.48 -7.10
CA MET A 1 12.85 18.08 -6.88
C MET A 1 11.83 17.28 -6.06
N LEU A 2 11.33 17.81 -4.94
CA LEU A 2 10.26 17.19 -4.13
C LEU A 2 8.94 16.99 -4.90
N GLU A 3 8.53 17.98 -5.71
CA GLU A 3 7.31 17.89 -6.52
C GLU A 3 7.37 16.72 -7.52
N SER A 4 8.49 16.55 -8.22
CA SER A 4 8.67 15.46 -9.19
C SER A 4 8.62 14.08 -8.52
N LEU A 5 9.19 13.96 -7.31
CA LEU A 5 9.13 12.75 -6.48
C LEU A 5 7.71 12.49 -5.96
N PHE A 6 7.00 13.54 -5.56
CA PHE A 6 5.61 13.46 -5.11
C PHE A 6 4.70 12.97 -6.24
N TYR A 7 4.80 13.57 -7.43
CA TYR A 7 4.05 13.12 -8.62
C TYR A 7 4.41 11.68 -8.99
N PHE A 8 5.68 11.29 -8.90
CA PHE A 8 6.09 9.91 -9.19
C PHE A 8 5.47 8.90 -8.22
N VAL A 9 5.48 9.19 -6.91
CA VAL A 9 4.89 8.30 -5.89
C VAL A 9 3.35 8.28 -5.96
N PHE A 10 2.71 9.40 -6.30
CA PHE A 10 1.26 9.45 -6.47
C PHE A 10 0.79 8.75 -7.76
N ILE A 11 1.43 9.05 -8.89
CA ILE A 11 1.02 8.55 -10.21
C ILE A 11 1.39 7.08 -10.37
N TYR A 12 2.55 6.65 -9.91
CA TYR A 12 3.03 5.26 -10.13
C TYR A 12 2.90 4.37 -8.90
N GLY A 13 2.88 4.93 -7.68
CA GLY A 13 2.77 4.13 -6.45
C GLY A 13 1.43 3.41 -6.34
N ILE A 14 0.32 4.10 -6.58
CA ILE A 14 -1.02 3.50 -6.52
C ILE A 14 -1.18 2.41 -7.60
N PRO A 15 -0.87 2.65 -8.89
CA PRO A 15 -0.98 1.60 -9.91
C PRO A 15 -0.06 0.41 -9.68
N ALA A 16 1.17 0.62 -9.20
CA ALA A 16 2.09 -0.48 -8.90
C ALA A 16 1.55 -1.37 -7.76
N LEU A 17 1.01 -0.75 -6.71
CA LEU A 17 0.42 -1.46 -5.58
C LEU A 17 -0.90 -2.16 -5.96
N LEU A 18 -1.73 -1.55 -6.82
CA LEU A 18 -2.92 -2.20 -7.36
C LEU A 18 -2.57 -3.37 -8.29
N LEU A 19 -1.54 -3.24 -9.11
CA LEU A 19 -1.03 -4.34 -9.93
C LEU A 19 -0.57 -5.50 -9.05
N TRP A 20 0.14 -5.20 -7.96
CA TRP A 20 0.53 -6.19 -6.97
C TRP A 20 -0.69 -6.86 -6.31
N SER A 21 -1.73 -6.10 -5.97
CA SER A 21 -3.00 -6.62 -5.45
C SER A 21 -3.68 -7.59 -6.42
N VAL A 22 -3.70 -7.27 -7.72
CA VAL A 22 -4.26 -8.14 -8.77
C VAL A 22 -3.47 -9.43 -8.91
N ILE A 23 -2.14 -9.35 -8.87
CA ILE A 23 -1.27 -10.53 -8.89
C ILE A 23 -1.60 -11.43 -7.69
N LEU A 24 -1.66 -10.87 -6.47
CA LEU A 24 -1.98 -11.63 -5.26
C LEU A 24 -3.36 -12.30 -5.35
N ALA A 25 -4.38 -11.57 -5.81
CA ALA A 25 -5.72 -12.10 -6.01
C ALA A 25 -5.76 -13.25 -7.02
N ALA A 26 -5.04 -13.13 -8.15
CA ALA A 26 -4.96 -14.18 -9.17
C ALA A 26 -4.25 -15.44 -8.66
N TYR A 27 -3.26 -15.28 -7.78
CA TYR A 27 -2.63 -16.42 -7.11
C TYR A 27 -3.56 -17.10 -6.11
N GLN A 28 -4.40 -16.34 -5.39
CA GLN A 28 -5.33 -16.87 -4.40
C GLN A 28 -6.53 -17.61 -5.03
N SER A 29 -6.97 -17.18 -6.21
CA SER A 29 -8.10 -17.80 -6.93
C SER A 29 -7.72 -18.98 -7.83
N ARG A 30 -6.41 -19.29 -7.95
CA ARG A 30 -5.93 -20.42 -8.75
C ARG A 30 -6.44 -21.76 -8.19
N GLY A 31 -7.08 -22.57 -9.03
CA GLY A 31 -7.51 -23.93 -8.69
C GLY A 31 -8.94 -24.07 -8.17
N ARG A 32 -9.72 -22.99 -8.08
CA ARG A 32 -11.14 -23.03 -7.68
C ARG A 32 -12.08 -22.97 -8.91
N GLY A 33 -13.25 -23.59 -8.84
CA GLY A 33 -14.21 -23.67 -9.95
C GLY A 33 -14.63 -22.31 -10.51
N LYS A 34 -14.97 -22.24 -11.80
CA LYS A 34 -15.08 -21.00 -12.61
C LYS A 34 -15.93 -19.87 -11.99
N LEU A 35 -17.09 -20.18 -11.41
CA LEU A 35 -17.98 -19.18 -10.78
C LEU A 35 -17.49 -18.73 -9.39
N ARG A 36 -17.05 -19.68 -8.56
CA ARG A 36 -16.55 -19.41 -7.21
C ARG A 36 -15.21 -18.68 -7.23
N GLY A 37 -14.35 -18.99 -8.20
CA GLY A 37 -13.08 -18.32 -8.43
C GLY A 37 -13.22 -16.85 -8.83
N ILE A 38 -14.27 -16.45 -9.56
CA ILE A 38 -14.52 -15.05 -9.92
C ILE A 38 -14.96 -14.24 -8.69
N ALA A 39 -15.90 -14.75 -7.89
CA ALA A 39 -16.37 -14.07 -6.70
C ALA A 39 -15.23 -13.86 -5.69
N GLU A 40 -14.44 -14.90 -5.43
CA GLU A 40 -13.30 -14.84 -4.53
C GLU A 40 -12.17 -13.98 -5.08
N PHE A 41 -11.98 -13.93 -6.41
CA PHE A 41 -11.05 -13.00 -7.05
C PHE A 41 -11.45 -11.53 -6.82
N VAL A 42 -12.72 -11.17 -7.02
CA VAL A 42 -13.18 -9.78 -6.82
C VAL A 42 -13.03 -9.36 -5.36
N VAL A 43 -13.39 -10.24 -4.42
CA VAL A 43 -13.22 -9.99 -2.98
C VAL A 43 -11.73 -9.84 -2.63
N ALA A 44 -10.87 -10.71 -3.14
CA ALA A 44 -9.44 -10.64 -2.92
C ALA A 44 -8.83 -9.35 -3.51
N VAL A 45 -9.24 -8.94 -4.72
CA VAL A 45 -8.80 -7.67 -5.31
C VAL A 45 -9.19 -6.49 -4.43
N TRP A 46 -10.43 -6.45 -3.94
CA TRP A 46 -10.89 -5.37 -3.05
C TRP A 46 -10.09 -5.34 -1.73
N PHE A 47 -9.90 -6.50 -1.11
CA PHE A 47 -9.12 -6.64 0.12
C PHE A 47 -7.67 -6.15 -0.06
N TYR A 48 -6.97 -6.68 -1.06
CA TYR A 48 -5.60 -6.26 -1.34
C TYR A 48 -5.51 -4.82 -1.83
N ALA A 49 -6.53 -4.26 -2.48
CA ALA A 49 -6.55 -2.85 -2.88
C ALA A 49 -6.61 -1.93 -1.65
N ARG A 50 -7.40 -2.28 -0.64
CA ARG A 50 -7.46 -1.53 0.63
C ARG A 50 -6.12 -1.56 1.37
N LEU A 51 -5.50 -2.74 1.45
CA LEU A 51 -4.16 -2.92 2.03
C LEU A 51 -3.10 -2.11 1.29
N SER A 52 -3.11 -2.17 -0.05
CA SER A 52 -2.27 -1.36 -0.92
C SER A 52 -2.43 0.14 -0.68
N PHE A 53 -3.67 0.62 -0.52
CA PHE A 53 -3.92 2.02 -0.20
C PHE A 53 -3.37 2.43 1.17
N GLY A 54 -3.58 1.61 2.22
CA GLY A 54 -3.01 1.85 3.55
C GLY A 54 -1.48 1.88 3.54
N THR A 55 -0.86 0.95 2.82
CA THR A 55 0.60 0.90 2.61
C THR A 55 1.10 2.16 1.91
N TRP A 56 0.40 2.60 0.87
CA TRP A 56 0.75 3.79 0.12
C TRP A 56 0.69 5.05 1.00
N VAL A 57 -0.37 5.22 1.81
CA VAL A 57 -0.45 6.31 2.81
C VAL A 57 0.73 6.24 3.79
N GLY A 58 1.11 5.03 4.20
CA GLY A 58 2.27 4.81 5.04
C GLY A 58 3.58 5.26 4.40
N LEU A 59 3.83 4.88 3.15
CA LEU A 59 5.01 5.28 2.38
C LEU A 59 5.08 6.80 2.16
N VAL A 60 3.95 7.43 1.86
CA VAL A 60 3.85 8.89 1.74
C VAL A 60 4.21 9.55 3.07
N SER A 61 3.65 9.05 4.19
CA SER A 61 3.92 9.58 5.53
C SER A 61 5.41 9.44 5.90
N LEU A 62 6.06 8.33 5.54
CA LEU A 62 7.50 8.15 5.72
C LEU A 62 8.29 9.21 4.93
N LEU A 63 7.93 9.42 3.67
CA LEU A 63 8.64 10.33 2.78
C LEU A 63 8.53 11.79 3.25
N PHE A 64 7.32 12.24 3.60
CA PHE A 64 7.11 13.56 4.19
C PHE A 64 7.72 13.69 5.59
N GLY A 65 7.71 12.63 6.39
CA GLY A 65 8.38 12.60 7.70
C GLY A 65 9.89 12.83 7.58
N THR A 66 10.54 12.20 6.59
CA THR A 66 11.97 12.46 6.32
C THR A 66 12.23 13.89 5.84
N ALA A 67 11.36 14.44 4.99
CA ALA A 67 11.49 15.83 4.53
C ALA A 67 11.30 16.83 5.70
N ALA A 68 10.36 16.57 6.59
CA ALA A 68 10.10 17.41 7.77
C ALA A 68 11.29 17.48 8.74
N LEU A 69 12.17 16.47 8.78
CA LEU A 69 13.43 16.54 9.55
C LEU A 69 14.37 17.62 9.00
N VAL A 70 14.40 17.80 7.68
CA VAL A 70 15.26 18.79 7.00
C VAL A 70 14.78 20.22 7.31
N GLU A 71 13.47 20.41 7.49
CA GLU A 71 12.86 21.70 7.82
C GLU A 71 12.89 22.02 9.33
N GLY A 72 13.48 21.15 10.16
CA GLY A 72 13.59 21.35 11.61
C GLY A 72 12.30 21.02 12.39
N ALA A 73 11.28 20.47 11.73
CA ALA A 73 10.02 20.08 12.36
C ALA A 73 10.11 18.69 13.03
N PHE A 74 10.99 18.56 14.03
CA PHE A 74 11.34 17.27 14.65
C PHE A 74 10.12 16.46 15.14
N TRP A 75 9.21 17.08 15.89
CA TRP A 75 8.03 16.38 16.42
C TRP A 75 7.08 15.93 15.30
N GLY A 76 6.83 16.78 14.30
CA GLY A 76 5.99 16.43 13.15
C GLY A 76 6.59 15.29 12.33
N ALA A 77 7.90 15.34 12.09
CA ALA A 77 8.64 14.27 11.45
C ALA A 77 8.54 12.95 12.22
N LEU A 78 8.75 12.97 13.53
CA LEU A 78 8.68 11.78 14.37
C LEU A 78 7.31 11.09 14.28
N PHE A 79 6.23 11.87 14.39
CA PHE A 79 4.87 11.33 14.27
C PHE A 79 4.60 10.75 12.88
N LEU A 80 5.00 11.46 11.82
CA LEU A 80 4.84 10.99 10.44
C LEU A 80 5.63 9.71 10.15
N LEU A 81 6.86 9.62 10.67
CA LEU A 81 7.70 8.44 10.50
C LEU A 81 7.15 7.22 11.24
N LEU A 82 6.73 7.39 12.49
CA LEU A 82 6.15 6.31 13.28
C LEU A 82 4.81 5.85 12.68
N PHE A 83 3.92 6.80 12.37
CA PHE A 83 2.64 6.50 11.72
C PHE A 83 2.86 5.80 10.37
N GLY A 84 3.75 6.33 9.54
CA GLY A 84 4.08 5.75 8.24
C GLY A 84 4.61 4.33 8.36
N GLY A 85 5.52 4.10 9.30
CA GLY A 85 6.07 2.77 9.59
C GLY A 85 5.00 1.78 10.03
N VAL A 86 4.12 2.18 10.95
CA VAL A 86 2.98 1.35 11.40
C VAL A 86 2.06 1.03 10.21
N MET A 87 1.67 2.03 9.42
CA MET A 87 0.80 1.82 8.27
C MET A 87 1.42 0.84 7.26
N VAL A 88 2.72 0.96 6.95
CA VAL A 88 3.39 -0.01 6.08
C VAL A 88 3.41 -1.40 6.71
N VAL A 89 3.81 -1.55 7.98
CA VAL A 89 3.93 -2.87 8.61
C VAL A 89 2.59 -3.61 8.63
N TRP A 90 1.52 -2.91 8.99
CA TRP A 90 0.19 -3.48 9.21
C TRP A 90 -0.62 -3.66 7.93
N PHE A 91 -0.47 -2.75 6.96
CA PHE A 91 -1.27 -2.78 5.75
C PHE A 91 -0.52 -3.32 4.54
N PHE A 92 0.77 -3.69 4.64
CA PHE A 92 1.50 -4.25 3.49
C PHE A 92 0.75 -5.48 2.94
N PRO A 93 0.35 -5.48 1.66
CA PRO A 93 -0.34 -6.61 1.04
C PRO A 93 0.61 -7.81 0.94
N ARG A 94 0.42 -8.79 1.84
CA ARG A 94 1.20 -10.04 1.93
C ARG A 94 0.32 -11.24 1.59
N ARG A 95 0.94 -12.31 1.06
CA ARG A 95 0.27 -13.61 0.92
C ARG A 95 0.00 -14.22 2.31
N GLY A 96 -1.13 -14.91 2.44
CA GLY A 96 -1.45 -15.68 3.64
C GLY A 96 -2.04 -14.86 4.78
N VAL A 97 -2.54 -13.65 4.50
CA VAL A 97 -3.52 -13.02 5.40
C VAL A 97 -4.84 -13.76 5.16
N GLU A 98 -4.91 -14.98 5.69
CA GLU A 98 -6.16 -15.72 5.86
C GLU A 98 -6.98 -14.94 6.90
N GLU A 99 -8.23 -14.61 6.56
CA GLU A 99 -9.25 -14.31 7.57
C GLU A 99 -9.49 -15.54 8.44
#